data_AF-A0A834HNM2-F1
#
_entry.id   AF-A0A834HNM2-F1
#
_cell.length_a   1.000
_cell.length_b   1.000
_cell.length_c   1.000
_cell.angle_alpha   90.00
_cell.angle_beta   90.00
_cell.angle_gamma   90.00
#
_symmetry.space_group_name_H-M   'P 1'
#
loop_
_entity.id
_entity.type
_entity.pdbx_description
1 polymer ?
#
loop_
_entity_poly.entity_id
_entity_poly.type
_entity_poly.pdbx_seq_one_letter_code
_entity_poly.pdbx_strand_id
1 'polypeptide(L)'
;MSGFLGKIGTLFYIFALIHLINCAPSDQHYGSELQDLADDLENWMKFLPDAIKSVPINYLAIPGTHDSFTSDITKDSEVSPDGEDILKQLEWLSIVKVVMANWSKTQAYDVTAQLQAGIRFFDLRVCNN
;
A
#
# COMPACT_ATOMS: atom_id res chain seq x y z
N MET A 1 19.89 2.90 12.54
CA MET A 1 19.50 1.52 12.16
C MET A 1 17.97 1.35 12.18
N SER A 2 17.20 2.25 11.55
CA SER A 2 15.72 2.23 11.56
C SER A 2 15.09 2.19 10.16
N GLY A 3 15.89 2.00 9.10
CA GLY A 3 15.40 1.95 7.71
C GLY A 3 14.96 0.55 7.24
N PHE A 4 14.98 -0.46 8.11
CA PHE A 4 14.77 -1.85 7.71
C PHE A 4 13.32 -2.33 7.87
N LEU A 5 12.55 -1.79 8.82
CA LEU A 5 11.18 -2.28 9.10
C LEU A 5 10.09 -1.64 8.23
N GLY A 6 10.16 -0.33 7.94
CA GLY A 6 9.19 0.33 7.05
C GLY A 6 9.32 -0.09 5.58
N LYS A 7 10.52 -0.48 5.14
CA LYS A 7 10.75 -0.97 3.77
C LYS A 7 10.19 -2.38 3.55
N ILE A 8 10.06 -3.18 4.59
CA ILE A 8 9.57 -4.56 4.49
C ILE A 8 8.10 -4.59 4.06
N GLY A 9 7.25 -3.66 4.55
CA GLY A 9 5.83 -3.60 4.19
C GLY A 9 5.58 -3.31 2.71
N THR A 10 6.27 -2.32 2.13
CA THR A 10 6.16 -2.00 0.69
C THR A 10 6.81 -3.08 -0.19
N LEU A 11 7.89 -3.71 0.28
CA LEU A 11 8.55 -4.83 -0.43
C LEU A 11 7.66 -6.07 -0.51
N PHE A 12 6.87 -6.40 0.52
CA PHE A 12 5.98 -7.57 0.49
C PHE A 12 4.94 -7.52 -0.63
N TYR A 13 4.40 -6.34 -0.95
CA TYR A 13 3.37 -6.19 -1.98
C TYR A 13 3.92 -6.27 -3.42
N ILE A 14 5.08 -5.65 -3.66
CA ILE A 14 5.74 -5.73 -4.97
C ILE A 14 6.27 -7.15 -5.23
N PHE A 15 6.81 -7.82 -4.20
CA PHE A 15 7.23 -9.22 -4.35
C PHE A 15 6.04 -10.16 -4.54
N ALA A 16 4.89 -9.94 -3.89
CA ALA A 16 3.71 -10.79 -4.09
C ALA A 16 3.15 -10.69 -5.52
N LEU A 17 3.09 -9.50 -6.11
CA LEU A 17 2.65 -9.32 -7.49
C LEU A 17 3.65 -9.96 -8.48
N ILE A 18 4.96 -9.76 -8.27
CA ILE A 18 6.02 -10.36 -9.10
C ILE A 18 6.10 -11.89 -8.92
N HIS A 19 5.86 -12.42 -7.72
CA HIS A 19 5.88 -13.87 -7.46
C HIS A 19 4.61 -14.56 -7.99
N LEU A 20 3.46 -13.87 -8.00
CA LEU A 20 2.25 -14.33 -8.69
C LEU A 20 2.43 -14.35 -10.21
N ILE A 21 3.16 -13.38 -10.78
CA ILE A 21 3.53 -13.37 -12.20
C ILE A 21 4.49 -14.53 -12.55
N ASN A 22 5.45 -14.87 -11.67
CA ASN A 22 6.44 -15.92 -11.93
C ASN A 22 5.98 -17.35 -11.56
N CYS A 23 4.83 -17.51 -10.88
CA CYS A 23 4.27 -18.81 -10.51
C CYS A 23 3.20 -19.30 -11.51
N ALA A 24 2.85 -18.48 -12.51
CA ALA A 24 1.93 -18.88 -13.56
C ALA A 24 2.56 -19.99 -14.44
N PRO A 25 1.82 -21.09 -14.73
CA PRO A 25 2.35 -22.15 -15.59
C PRO A 25 2.69 -21.58 -16.96
N SER A 26 3.80 -22.07 -17.52
CA SER A 26 4.35 -21.66 -18.82
C SER A 26 3.51 -22.16 -20.00
N ASP A 27 2.22 -21.87 -20.01
CA ASP A 27 1.40 -21.98 -21.22
C ASP A 27 1.51 -20.64 -21.95
N GLN A 28 2.17 -20.68 -23.11
CA GLN A 28 2.60 -19.51 -23.89
C GLN A 28 1.50 -18.51 -24.29
N HIS A 29 0.23 -18.84 -24.05
CA HIS A 29 -0.90 -18.00 -24.43
C HIS A 29 -1.38 -17.04 -23.33
N TYR A 30 -1.12 -17.33 -22.05
CA TYR A 30 -1.53 -16.48 -20.92
C TYR A 30 -0.45 -15.48 -20.51
N GLY A 31 0.82 -15.80 -20.80
CA GLY A 31 1.98 -14.98 -20.48
C GLY A 31 2.00 -13.62 -21.19
N SER A 32 1.47 -13.52 -22.43
CA SER A 32 1.41 -12.25 -23.17
C SER A 32 0.34 -11.31 -22.62
N GLU A 33 -0.86 -11.82 -22.29
CA GLU A 33 -1.95 -10.97 -21.77
C GLU A 33 -1.62 -10.41 -20.38
N LEU A 34 -0.91 -11.17 -19.54
CA LEU A 34 -0.45 -10.67 -18.23
C LEU A 34 0.69 -9.65 -18.36
N GLN A 35 1.54 -9.79 -19.38
CA GLN A 35 2.59 -8.81 -19.68
C GLN A 35 1.96 -7.47 -20.09
N ASP A 36 0.91 -7.50 -20.92
CA ASP A 36 0.17 -6.30 -21.34
C ASP A 36 -0.52 -5.57 -20.17
N LEU A 37 -0.95 -6.30 -19.12
CA LEU A 37 -1.51 -5.69 -17.90
C LEU A 37 -0.46 -4.99 -17.03
N ALA A 38 0.79 -5.45 -17.07
CA ALA A 38 1.88 -4.85 -16.32
C ALA A 38 2.43 -3.58 -17.00
N ASP A 39 2.15 -3.38 -18.29
CA ASP A 39 2.60 -2.23 -19.07
C ASP A 39 1.82 -0.94 -18.75
N ASP A 40 0.55 -1.05 -18.32
CA ASP A 40 -0.28 0.07 -17.87
C ASP A 40 -0.91 -0.22 -16.49
N LEU A 41 -0.11 -0.10 -15.44
CA LEU A 41 -0.55 -0.26 -14.05
C LEU A 41 -1.58 0.80 -13.62
N GLU A 42 -1.65 1.96 -14.26
CA GLU A 42 -2.68 2.94 -13.93
C GLU A 42 -4.05 2.47 -14.43
N ASN A 43 -4.12 1.75 -15.54
CA ASN A 43 -5.38 1.35 -16.15
C ASN A 43 -5.60 -0.17 -16.22
N TRP A 44 -4.83 -0.99 -15.49
CA TRP A 44 -4.87 -2.46 -15.60
C TRP A 44 -6.29 -3.06 -15.51
N MET A 45 -7.16 -2.53 -14.64
CA MET A 45 -8.55 -3.02 -14.51
C MET A 45 -9.40 -2.83 -15.79
N LYS A 46 -9.06 -1.84 -16.63
CA LYS A 46 -9.72 -1.59 -17.93
C LYS A 46 -9.40 -2.68 -18.94
N PHE A 47 -8.17 -3.18 -18.89
CA PHE A 47 -7.62 -4.13 -19.87
C PHE A 47 -7.77 -5.59 -19.42
N LEU A 48 -8.53 -5.86 -18.36
CA LEU A 48 -8.86 -7.22 -17.95
C LEU A 48 -9.53 -8.00 -19.11
N PRO A 49 -9.19 -9.28 -19.30
CA PRO A 49 -9.91 -10.16 -20.21
C PRO A 49 -11.41 -10.22 -19.87
N ASP A 50 -12.27 -10.32 -20.89
CA ASP A 50 -13.73 -10.26 -20.70
C ASP A 50 -14.27 -11.36 -19.79
N ALA A 51 -13.62 -12.52 -19.79
CA ALA A 51 -13.92 -13.60 -18.85
C ALA A 51 -13.79 -13.14 -17.39
N ILE A 52 -12.76 -12.37 -17.06
CA ILE A 52 -12.45 -11.88 -15.71
C ILE A 52 -13.35 -10.69 -15.33
N LYS A 53 -13.72 -9.83 -16.28
CA LYS A 53 -14.63 -8.69 -16.02
C LYS A 53 -16.00 -9.12 -15.48
N SER A 54 -16.44 -10.34 -15.81
CA SER A 54 -17.69 -10.91 -15.33
C SER A 54 -17.59 -11.56 -13.94
N VAL A 55 -16.37 -11.72 -13.42
CA VAL A 55 -16.12 -12.35 -12.13
C VAL A 55 -16.36 -11.34 -11.00
N PRO A 56 -17.04 -11.73 -9.91
CA PRO A 56 -17.23 -10.85 -8.75
C PRO A 56 -15.88 -10.43 -8.12
N ILE A 57 -15.80 -9.18 -7.66
CA ILE A 57 -14.58 -8.56 -7.11
C ILE A 57 -13.90 -9.41 -6.03
N ASN A 58 -14.66 -10.12 -5.20
CA ASN A 58 -14.11 -10.92 -4.10
C ASN A 58 -13.34 -12.18 -4.56
N TYR A 59 -13.37 -12.51 -5.84
CA TYR A 59 -12.56 -13.57 -6.45
C TYR A 59 -11.36 -13.01 -7.23
N LEU A 60 -11.21 -11.69 -7.32
CA LEU A 60 -10.10 -11.05 -8.01
C LEU A 60 -8.94 -10.82 -7.03
N ALA A 61 -7.72 -11.12 -7.47
CA ALA A 61 -6.52 -10.66 -6.80
C ALA A 61 -6.33 -9.17 -7.10
N ILE A 62 -6.63 -8.31 -6.12
CA ILE A 62 -6.54 -6.86 -6.25
C ILE A 62 -5.42 -6.35 -5.34
N PRO A 63 -4.42 -5.62 -5.87
CA PRO A 63 -3.36 -5.06 -5.04
C PRO A 63 -3.92 -3.97 -4.11
N GLY A 64 -3.44 -3.98 -2.88
CA GLY A 64 -3.84 -3.04 -1.83
C GLY A 64 -2.66 -2.49 -1.04
N THR A 65 -2.93 -1.50 -0.19
CA THR A 65 -1.95 -1.00 0.77
C THR A 65 -2.56 -0.98 2.16
N HIS A 66 -1.74 -1.25 3.18
CA HIS A 66 -2.14 -1.18 4.60
C HIS A 66 -1.84 0.20 5.17
N ASP A 67 -2.75 0.74 5.98
CA ASP A 67 -2.74 2.12 6.46
C ASP A 67 -2.38 3.10 5.31
N SER A 68 -3.20 3.10 4.26
CA SER A 68 -2.84 3.63 2.93
C SER A 68 -2.47 5.12 2.92
N PHE A 69 -2.99 5.90 3.86
CA PHE A 69 -2.89 7.37 3.87
C PHE A 69 -1.85 7.90 4.87
N THR A 70 -0.85 7.09 5.20
CA THR A 70 0.20 7.47 6.15
C THR A 70 1.39 8.22 5.52
N SER A 71 1.37 8.46 4.20
CA SER A 71 2.46 9.14 3.46
C SER A 71 2.79 10.53 3.99
N ASP A 72 1.81 11.21 4.57
CA ASP A 72 1.94 12.60 5.00
C ASP A 72 2.31 12.72 6.49
N ILE A 73 2.45 11.58 7.19
CA ILE A 73 2.90 11.56 8.59
C ILE A 73 4.36 12.03 8.66
N THR A 74 4.59 13.02 9.51
CA THR A 74 5.91 13.57 9.81
C THR A 74 6.09 13.76 11.31
N LYS A 75 7.31 14.11 11.74
CA LYS A 75 7.58 14.45 13.16
C LYS A 75 6.79 15.67 13.64
N ASP A 76 6.28 16.48 12.73
CA ASP A 76 5.53 17.70 13.04
C ASP A 76 4.02 17.42 13.12
N SER A 77 3.58 16.18 12.88
CA SER A 77 2.20 15.75 13.06
C SER A 77 1.79 15.71 14.54
N GLU A 78 0.52 16.00 14.80
CA GLU A 78 -0.08 15.88 16.14
C GLU A 78 -0.19 14.43 16.59
N VAL A 79 -0.20 14.20 17.90
CA VAL A 79 -0.49 12.87 18.44
C VAL A 79 -1.96 12.57 18.20
N SER A 80 -2.25 11.35 17.72
CA SER A 80 -3.62 10.94 17.46
C SER A 80 -4.52 11.06 18.70
N PRO A 81 -5.80 11.45 18.56
CA PRO A 81 -6.72 11.58 19.70
C PRO A 81 -6.90 10.28 20.51
N ASP A 82 -6.78 9.12 19.85
CA ASP A 82 -6.82 7.78 20.44
C ASP A 82 -5.47 7.30 21.01
N GLY A 83 -4.42 8.12 20.89
CA GLY A 83 -3.10 7.81 21.44
C GLY A 83 -3.07 7.81 22.97
N GLU A 84 -2.19 6.98 23.53
CA GLU A 84 -1.95 6.88 24.97
C GLU A 84 -1.59 8.23 25.61
N ASP A 85 -2.11 8.49 26.82
CA ASP A 85 -1.92 9.76 27.52
C ASP A 85 -0.45 10.10 27.75
N ILE A 86 0.39 9.09 27.99
CA ILE A 86 1.82 9.28 28.17
C ILE A 86 2.50 9.82 26.89
N LEU A 87 2.03 9.43 25.71
CA LEU A 87 2.58 9.92 24.44
C LEU A 87 2.18 11.38 24.21
N LYS A 88 0.96 11.75 24.59
CA LYS A 88 0.49 13.15 24.55
C LYS A 88 1.30 14.02 25.52
N GLN A 89 1.55 13.55 26.74
CA GLN A 89 2.35 14.28 27.74
C GLN A 89 3.81 14.47 27.31
N LEU A 90 4.35 13.55 26.51
CA LEU A 90 5.74 13.57 26.06
C LEU A 90 5.91 14.17 24.65
N GLU A 91 4.86 14.70 24.04
CA GLU A 91 4.89 15.12 22.64
C GLU A 91 5.82 16.32 22.37
N TRP A 92 6.15 17.10 23.41
CA TRP A 92 7.11 18.21 23.35
C TRP A 92 8.55 17.74 23.13
N LEU A 93 8.84 16.45 23.37
CA LEU A 93 10.14 15.85 23.10
C LEU A 93 10.24 15.48 21.62
N SER A 94 11.11 16.18 20.87
CA SER A 94 11.32 15.93 19.44
C SER A 94 11.69 14.47 19.12
N ILE A 95 12.44 13.79 20.01
CA ILE A 95 12.80 12.38 19.83
C ILE A 95 11.55 11.48 19.83
N VAL A 96 10.58 11.75 20.71
CA VAL A 96 9.33 10.98 20.80
C VAL A 96 8.53 11.14 19.50
N LYS A 97 8.37 12.38 19.02
CA LYS A 97 7.72 12.66 17.74
C LYS A 97 8.38 11.95 16.55
N VAL A 98 9.72 11.92 16.50
CA VAL A 98 10.46 11.20 15.43
C VAL A 98 10.22 9.70 15.50
N VAL A 99 10.23 9.10 16.69
CA VAL A 99 9.94 7.67 16.87
C VAL A 99 8.50 7.36 16.45
N MET A 100 7.54 8.17 16.91
CA MET A 100 6.13 8.01 16.56
C MET A 100 5.91 8.10 15.05
N ALA A 101 6.43 9.14 14.39
CA ALA A 101 6.28 9.29 12.94
C ALA A 101 6.84 8.10 12.16
N ASN A 102 8.00 7.57 12.58
CA ASN A 102 8.62 6.41 11.94
C ASN A 102 7.85 5.10 12.19
N TRP A 103 7.14 4.97 13.31
CA TRP A 103 6.34 3.79 13.63
C TRP A 103 4.94 3.85 13.03
N SER A 104 4.39 5.05 12.84
CA SER A 104 3.07 5.26 12.25
C SER A 104 3.06 5.27 10.73
N LYS A 105 4.21 5.53 10.08
CA LYS A 105 4.30 5.63 8.61
C LYS A 105 4.51 4.25 7.97
N THR A 106 3.53 3.78 7.21
CA THR A 106 3.59 2.51 6.46
C THR A 106 3.79 2.73 4.96
N GLN A 107 3.36 3.88 4.43
CA GLN A 107 3.44 4.21 3.01
C GLN A 107 4.39 5.38 2.75
N ALA A 108 5.13 5.28 1.64
CA ALA A 108 5.99 6.35 1.14
C ALA A 108 5.32 7.19 0.04
N TYR A 109 4.35 6.62 -0.68
CA TYR A 109 3.67 7.23 -1.81
C TYR A 109 2.32 7.79 -1.38
N ASP A 110 1.94 8.96 -1.91
CA ASP A 110 0.60 9.49 -1.77
C ASP A 110 -0.45 8.64 -2.53
N VAL A 111 -1.73 8.95 -2.34
CA VAL A 111 -2.83 8.20 -2.96
C VAL A 111 -2.79 8.21 -4.48
N THR A 112 -2.37 9.32 -5.10
CA THR A 112 -2.29 9.44 -6.56
C THR A 112 -1.20 8.52 -7.11
N ALA A 113 -0.02 8.55 -6.49
CA ALA A 113 1.08 7.67 -6.85
C ALA A 113 0.75 6.19 -6.59
N GLN A 114 0.01 5.87 -5.51
CA GLN A 114 -0.48 4.51 -5.28
C GLN A 114 -1.45 4.05 -6.38
N LEU A 115 -2.38 4.91 -6.82
CA LEU A 115 -3.30 4.60 -7.93
C LEU A 115 -2.57 4.38 -9.26
N GLN A 116 -1.57 5.21 -9.56
CA GLN A 116 -0.70 5.08 -10.73
C GLN A 116 0.14 3.80 -10.69
N ALA A 117 0.51 3.34 -9.49
CA ALA A 117 1.17 2.06 -9.27
C ALA A 117 0.21 0.85 -9.27
N GLY A 118 -1.09 1.07 -9.53
CA GLY A 118 -2.09 0.02 -9.69
C GLY A 118 -2.83 -0.39 -8.41
N ILE A 119 -2.59 0.24 -7.26
CA ILE A 119 -3.31 -0.04 -6.01
C ILE A 119 -4.79 0.29 -6.16
N ARG A 120 -5.68 -0.63 -5.76
CA ARG A 120 -7.14 -0.46 -5.84
C ARG A 120 -7.89 -0.84 -4.57
N PHE A 121 -7.20 -1.39 -3.57
CA PHE A 121 -7.74 -1.67 -2.25
C PHE A 121 -7.02 -0.83 -1.20
N PHE A 122 -7.74 0.06 -0.52
CA PHE A 122 -7.16 0.98 0.46
C PHE A 122 -7.67 0.67 1.87
N ASP A 123 -6.75 0.59 2.82
CA ASP A 123 -7.04 0.52 4.24
C ASP A 123 -7.07 1.94 4.83
N LEU A 124 -8.27 2.40 5.19
CA LEU A 124 -8.48 3.71 5.79
C LEU A 124 -8.76 3.58 7.28
N ARG A 125 -7.94 4.25 8.09
CA ARG A 125 -8.17 4.45 9.52
C ARG A 125 -8.41 5.93 9.77
N VAL A 126 -9.59 6.23 10.27
CA VAL A 126 -10.04 7.60 10.54
C VAL A 126 -10.38 7.74 12.02
N CYS A 127 -10.03 8.88 12.60
CA CYS A 127 -10.52 9.28 13.91
C CYS A 127 -11.52 10.42 13.74
N ASN A 128 -12.52 10.46 14.62
CA ASN A 128 -13.43 11.59 14.69
C ASN A 128 -12.80 12.69 15.55
N ASN A 129 -12.91 13.94 15.10
CA ASN A 129 -12.50 15.12 15.86
C ASN A 129 -13.67 15.63 16.72
#